data_AF-A0A925WGX7-F1
#
_entry.id   AF-A0A925WGX7-F1
#
_cell.length_a   1.000
_cell.length_b   1.000
_cell.length_c   1.000
_cell.angle_alpha   90.00
_cell.angle_beta   90.00
_cell.angle_gamma   90.00
#
_symmetry.space_group_name_H-M   'P 1'
#
loop_
_entity.id
_entity.type
_entity.pdbx_description
1 polymer ?
#
loop_
_entity_poly.entity_id
_entity_poly.type
_entity_poly.pdbx_seq_one_letter_code
_entity_poly.pdbx_strand_id
1 'polypeptide(L)'
;DLALLLEEWHGIQERIKSQPMATCVFQEPDLIERTVRDFLTEDVERIVVDSQKAYDRMREMISKISKRSAGKVKFYSEPQPIFDRFNISKQLENAFSRQVHLKSGGYIVIDETEALVAIDVNTGRHKGGKDQETSILKVNLEAADEISRQLRLRNMGGLIVLDFIDMKSRRDQQNVYQRMKDGLRRDKAKTHILPISQLGLMEMTRQRHSESVRAAVYDDCPYCKGRGKVKSSLTMSVEIQRKLQEILRKRTRDENDFQLRIVVHPTVLERLRTEDEKHLIEMEKRYFGKLSFRADPAMHAEQFKIVNVSNNEELASVGN
;
A
#
# COMPACT_ATOMS: atom_id res chain seq x y z
N ASP A 1 -28.10 -16.60 16.40
CA ASP A 1 -26.69 -17.02 16.41
C ASP A 1 -26.43 -18.37 17.05
N LEU A 2 -26.57 -18.55 18.37
CA LEU A 2 -26.19 -19.81 19.02
C LEU A 2 -26.87 -21.06 18.43
N ALA A 3 -28.18 -21.00 18.15
CA ALA A 3 -28.90 -22.13 17.58
C ALA A 3 -28.37 -22.57 16.20
N LEU A 4 -28.00 -21.60 15.34
CA LEU A 4 -27.43 -21.86 14.02
C LEU A 4 -26.05 -22.53 14.14
N LEU A 5 -25.22 -22.03 15.06
CA LEU A 5 -23.90 -22.60 15.34
C LEU A 5 -23.99 -24.02 15.89
N LEU A 6 -25.00 -24.29 16.73
CA LEU A 6 -25.24 -25.64 17.24
C LEU A 6 -25.69 -26.59 16.13
N GLU A 7 -26.61 -26.17 15.25
CA GLU A 7 -27.05 -26.98 14.11
C GLU A 7 -25.88 -27.34 13.18
N GLU A 8 -25.05 -26.34 12.85
CA GLU A 8 -23.83 -26.53 12.07
C GLU A 8 -22.86 -27.51 12.75
N TRP A 9 -22.66 -27.36 14.06
CA TRP A 9 -21.83 -28.27 14.85
C TRP A 9 -22.33 -29.72 14.82
N HIS A 10 -23.64 -29.93 14.97
CA HIS A 10 -24.21 -31.27 14.89
C HIS A 10 -24.01 -31.89 13.50
N GLY A 11 -24.20 -31.11 12.44
CA GLY A 11 -23.93 -31.54 11.06
C GLY A 11 -22.47 -31.92 10.82
N ILE A 12 -21.52 -31.18 11.40
CA ILE A 12 -20.09 -31.52 11.36
C ILE A 12 -19.84 -32.85 12.07
N GLN A 13 -20.40 -33.03 13.27
CA GLN A 13 -20.25 -34.27 14.06
C GLN A 13 -20.80 -35.50 13.33
N GLU A 14 -21.93 -35.37 12.64
CA GLU A 14 -22.49 -36.45 11.83
C GLU A 14 -21.61 -36.80 10.63
N ARG A 15 -21.08 -35.79 9.92
CA ARG A 15 -20.17 -36.01 8.79
C ARG A 15 -18.88 -36.69 9.22
N ILE A 16 -18.32 -36.31 10.38
CA ILE A 16 -17.12 -36.97 10.95
C ILE A 16 -17.37 -38.46 11.16
N LYS A 17 -18.57 -38.86 11.59
CA LYS A 17 -18.90 -40.27 11.87
C LYS A 17 -19.26 -41.08 10.62
N SER A 18 -19.83 -40.43 9.61
CA SER A 18 -20.45 -41.10 8.45
C SER A 18 -19.60 -41.08 7.18
N GLN A 19 -18.67 -40.13 7.04
CA GLN A 19 -17.89 -39.95 5.82
C GLN A 19 -16.55 -40.70 5.87
N PRO A 20 -15.99 -41.06 4.70
CA PRO A 20 -14.65 -41.64 4.62
C PRO A 20 -13.56 -40.74 5.21
N MET A 21 -12.47 -41.37 5.63
CA MET A 21 -11.29 -40.67 6.16
C MET A 21 -10.73 -39.65 5.14
N ALA A 22 -10.20 -38.53 5.65
CA ALA A 22 -9.68 -37.40 4.87
C ALA A 22 -10.73 -36.61 4.04
N THR A 23 -12.02 -36.67 4.41
CA THR A 23 -13.07 -35.83 3.81
C THR A 23 -13.17 -34.47 4.51
N CYS A 24 -13.36 -33.39 3.74
CA CYS A 24 -13.68 -32.07 4.30
C CYS A 24 -15.09 -32.11 4.93
N VAL A 25 -15.15 -32.03 6.27
CA VAL A 25 -16.41 -32.05 7.02
C VAL A 25 -17.01 -30.66 7.19
N PHE A 26 -16.15 -29.63 7.16
CA PHE A 26 -16.48 -28.23 7.26
C PHE A 26 -15.60 -27.41 6.33
N GLN A 27 -16.22 -26.51 5.58
CA GLN A 27 -15.53 -25.55 4.73
C GLN A 27 -15.89 -24.16 5.23
N GLU A 28 -14.90 -23.28 5.37
CA GLU A 28 -15.19 -21.92 5.78
C GLU A 28 -16.14 -21.24 4.79
N PRO A 29 -17.09 -20.42 5.28
CA PRO A 29 -18.05 -19.76 4.42
C PRO A 29 -17.35 -18.88 3.39
N ASP A 30 -17.76 -19.01 2.13
CA ASP A 30 -17.21 -18.18 1.06
C ASP A 30 -17.72 -16.73 1.14
N LEU A 31 -17.31 -15.88 0.19
CA LEU A 31 -17.69 -14.46 0.19
C LEU A 31 -19.21 -14.25 0.18
N ILE A 32 -19.96 -15.13 -0.49
CA ILE A 32 -21.42 -15.02 -0.59
C ILE A 32 -22.04 -15.30 0.77
N GLU A 33 -21.68 -16.42 1.38
CA GLU A 33 -22.18 -16.83 2.70
C GLU A 33 -21.78 -15.85 3.79
N ARG A 34 -20.52 -15.39 3.78
CA ARG A 34 -20.06 -14.32 4.65
C ARG A 34 -20.91 -13.09 4.46
N THR A 35 -21.09 -12.61 3.23
CA THR A 35 -21.89 -11.41 2.94
C THR A 35 -23.30 -11.52 3.50
N VAL A 36 -23.93 -12.69 3.34
CA VAL A 36 -25.26 -12.98 3.88
C VAL A 36 -25.27 -12.87 5.40
N ARG A 37 -24.37 -13.58 6.09
CA ARG A 37 -24.27 -13.54 7.56
C ARG A 37 -23.99 -12.13 8.09
N ASP A 38 -23.14 -11.40 7.39
CA ASP A 38 -22.51 -10.19 7.87
C ASP A 38 -23.28 -8.90 7.57
N PHE A 39 -24.10 -8.88 6.51
CA PHE A 39 -24.76 -7.67 6.01
C PHE A 39 -26.28 -7.77 5.93
N LEU A 40 -26.90 -8.90 6.30
CA LEU A 40 -28.35 -8.94 6.49
C LEU A 40 -28.79 -8.32 7.81
N THR A 41 -28.67 -7.01 7.88
CA THR A 41 -29.29 -6.20 8.94
C THR A 41 -30.64 -5.65 8.48
N GLU A 42 -31.44 -5.16 9.42
CA GLU A 42 -32.73 -4.53 9.10
C GLU A 42 -32.55 -3.31 8.19
N ASP A 43 -31.44 -2.57 8.37
CA ASP A 43 -31.06 -1.36 7.65
C ASP A 43 -30.75 -1.57 6.15
N VAL A 44 -30.53 -2.82 5.71
CA VAL A 44 -30.27 -3.10 4.31
C VAL A 44 -31.57 -3.20 3.53
N GLU A 45 -31.82 -2.25 2.63
CA GLU A 45 -33.03 -2.22 1.80
C GLU A 45 -33.00 -3.28 0.69
N ARG A 46 -31.85 -3.42 0.00
CA ARG A 46 -31.68 -4.33 -1.13
C ARG A 46 -30.25 -4.86 -1.26
N ILE A 47 -30.14 -6.10 -1.74
CA ILE A 47 -28.89 -6.75 -2.13
C ILE A 47 -28.94 -6.94 -3.64
N VAL A 48 -28.04 -6.30 -4.37
CA VAL A 48 -28.04 -6.33 -5.84
C VAL A 48 -26.92 -7.24 -6.33
N VAL A 49 -27.25 -8.18 -7.22
CA VAL A 49 -26.32 -9.23 -7.70
C VAL A 49 -26.41 -9.32 -9.21
N ASP A 50 -25.27 -9.27 -9.90
CA ASP A 50 -25.15 -9.29 -11.37
C ASP A 50 -24.84 -10.68 -11.96
N SER A 51 -24.59 -11.68 -11.10
CA SER A 51 -24.42 -13.08 -11.49
C SER A 51 -25.66 -13.91 -11.13
N GLN A 52 -26.27 -14.55 -12.14
CA GLN A 52 -27.46 -15.38 -11.94
C GLN A 52 -27.20 -16.52 -10.95
N LYS A 53 -26.06 -17.22 -11.08
CA LYS A 53 -25.66 -18.30 -10.16
C LYS A 53 -25.53 -17.81 -8.72
N ALA A 54 -24.95 -16.62 -8.52
CA ALA A 54 -24.81 -16.04 -7.18
C ALA A 54 -26.16 -15.56 -6.62
N TYR A 55 -27.02 -14.99 -7.47
CA TYR A 55 -28.37 -14.57 -7.10
C TYR A 55 -29.21 -15.74 -6.56
N ASP A 56 -29.27 -16.84 -7.31
CA ASP A 56 -30.05 -18.03 -6.92
C ASP A 56 -29.53 -18.62 -5.61
N ARG A 57 -28.20 -18.76 -5.48
CA ARG A 57 -27.55 -19.26 -4.25
C ARG A 57 -27.80 -18.35 -3.04
N MET A 58 -27.66 -17.02 -3.18
CA MET A 58 -27.97 -16.08 -2.08
C MET A 58 -29.43 -16.20 -1.65
N ARG A 59 -30.35 -16.25 -2.62
CA ARG A 59 -31.78 -16.34 -2.32
C ARG A 59 -32.13 -17.64 -1.60
N GLU A 60 -31.56 -18.77 -1.99
CA GLU A 60 -31.77 -20.05 -1.31
C GLU A 60 -31.29 -19.98 0.16
N MET A 61 -30.07 -19.49 0.38
CA MET A 61 -29.49 -19.40 1.73
C MET A 61 -30.27 -18.45 2.64
N ILE A 62 -30.63 -17.27 2.13
CA ILE A 62 -31.41 -16.29 2.90
C ILE A 62 -32.82 -16.83 3.20
N SER A 63 -33.41 -17.59 2.29
CA SER A 63 -34.75 -18.18 2.49
C SER A 63 -34.79 -19.17 3.66
N LYS A 64 -33.67 -19.83 3.99
CA LYS A 64 -33.55 -20.72 5.16
C LYS A 64 -33.59 -19.94 6.48
N ILE A 65 -33.10 -18.69 6.49
CA ILE A 65 -33.05 -17.83 7.68
C ILE A 65 -34.32 -16.98 7.78
N SER A 66 -34.70 -16.28 6.70
CA SER A 66 -35.84 -15.39 6.64
C SER A 66 -36.36 -15.23 5.21
N LYS A 67 -37.57 -15.75 4.96
CA LYS A 67 -38.27 -15.56 3.68
C LYS A 67 -38.52 -14.09 3.34
N ARG A 68 -38.79 -13.25 4.35
CA ARG A 68 -38.97 -11.79 4.16
C ARG A 68 -37.71 -11.15 3.61
N SER A 69 -36.56 -11.53 4.15
CA SER A 69 -35.27 -10.99 3.74
C SER A 69 -34.84 -11.48 2.35
N ALA A 70 -35.28 -12.67 1.93
CA ALA A 70 -34.99 -13.19 0.59
C ALA A 70 -35.55 -12.29 -0.53
N GLY A 71 -36.65 -11.57 -0.27
CA GLY A 71 -37.22 -10.60 -1.21
C GLY A 71 -36.36 -9.35 -1.46
N LYS A 72 -35.38 -9.07 -0.57
CA LYS A 72 -34.42 -7.97 -0.70
C LYS A 72 -33.34 -8.24 -1.76
N VAL A 73 -33.11 -9.51 -2.12
CA VAL A 73 -32.15 -9.88 -3.17
C VAL A 73 -32.75 -9.59 -4.54
N LYS A 74 -32.07 -8.78 -5.34
CA LYS A 74 -32.47 -8.36 -6.69
C LYS A 74 -31.39 -8.73 -7.69
N PHE A 75 -31.77 -9.42 -8.76
CA PHE A 75 -30.90 -9.68 -9.88
C PHE A 75 -30.76 -8.40 -10.73
N TYR A 76 -29.54 -8.11 -11.14
CA TYR A 76 -29.19 -6.98 -11.98
C TYR A 76 -28.81 -7.48 -13.37
N SER A 77 -29.60 -7.09 -14.36
CA SER A 77 -29.48 -7.56 -15.75
C SER A 77 -29.22 -6.43 -16.76
N GLU A 78 -28.99 -5.20 -16.29
CA GLU A 78 -28.67 -4.08 -17.17
C GLU A 78 -27.25 -4.26 -17.75
N PRO A 79 -26.99 -3.80 -18.98
CA PRO A 79 -25.69 -3.96 -19.64
C PRO A 79 -24.57 -3.11 -19.02
N GLN A 80 -24.91 -2.01 -18.34
CA GLN A 80 -23.93 -1.20 -17.62
C GLN A 80 -23.42 -1.97 -16.40
N PRO A 81 -22.11 -2.07 -16.13
CA PRO A 81 -21.60 -2.77 -14.95
C PRO A 81 -22.22 -2.25 -13.64
N ILE A 82 -22.51 -3.17 -12.72
CA ILE A 82 -23.24 -2.87 -11.48
C ILE A 82 -22.58 -1.79 -10.62
N PHE A 83 -21.25 -1.77 -10.52
CA PHE A 83 -20.53 -0.77 -9.75
C PHE A 83 -20.54 0.62 -10.42
N ASP A 84 -20.51 0.68 -11.75
CA ASP A 84 -20.61 1.95 -12.48
C ASP A 84 -21.99 2.56 -12.33
N ARG A 85 -23.04 1.72 -12.42
CA ARG A 85 -24.43 2.14 -12.21
C ARG A 85 -24.64 2.84 -10.87
N PHE A 86 -23.93 2.38 -9.83
CA PHE A 86 -23.98 2.95 -8.47
C PHE A 86 -22.84 3.92 -8.15
N ASN A 87 -22.01 4.31 -9.12
CA ASN A 87 -20.84 5.18 -8.94
C ASN A 87 -19.85 4.67 -7.88
N ILE A 88 -19.74 3.35 -7.70
CA ILE A 88 -18.84 2.70 -6.74
C ILE A 88 -17.44 2.57 -7.34
N SER A 89 -17.30 2.34 -8.65
CA SER A 89 -16.00 2.13 -9.31
C SER A 89 -15.02 3.27 -9.03
N LYS A 90 -15.47 4.52 -9.19
CA LYS A 90 -14.67 5.72 -8.86
C LYS A 90 -14.28 5.78 -7.39
N GLN A 91 -15.15 5.32 -6.49
CA GLN A 91 -14.84 5.28 -5.06
C GLN A 91 -13.83 4.19 -4.73
N LEU A 92 -13.84 3.07 -5.45
CA LEU A 92 -12.85 2.00 -5.31
C LEU A 92 -11.47 2.46 -5.78
N GLU A 93 -11.36 3.06 -6.96
CA GLU A 93 -10.10 3.63 -7.46
C GLU A 93 -9.50 4.65 -6.48
N ASN A 94 -10.33 5.56 -5.97
CA ASN A 94 -9.93 6.52 -4.94
C ASN A 94 -9.55 5.83 -3.62
N ALA A 95 -10.19 4.71 -3.28
CA ALA A 95 -9.88 3.94 -2.07
C ALA A 95 -8.54 3.22 -2.13
N PHE A 96 -7.90 3.07 -3.29
CA PHE A 96 -6.54 2.51 -3.40
C PHE A 96 -5.47 3.58 -3.66
N SER A 97 -5.89 4.81 -3.92
CA SER A 97 -4.97 5.93 -4.15
C SER A 97 -4.17 6.27 -2.89
N ARG A 98 -2.89 6.61 -3.03
CA ARG A 98 -2.07 7.10 -1.90
C ARG A 98 -2.66 8.36 -1.28
N GLN A 99 -3.23 9.22 -2.11
CA GLN A 99 -3.87 10.48 -1.71
C GLN A 99 -5.39 10.40 -1.92
N VAL A 100 -6.17 10.79 -0.91
CA VAL A 100 -7.64 10.79 -0.96
C VAL A 100 -8.16 12.20 -0.66
N HIS A 101 -8.91 12.77 -1.60
CA HIS A 101 -9.44 14.13 -1.47
C HIS A 101 -10.66 14.19 -0.55
N LEU A 102 -10.72 15.24 0.26
CA LEU A 102 -11.83 15.57 1.16
C LEU A 102 -12.78 16.57 0.50
N LYS A 103 -14.02 16.64 0.98
CA LYS A 103 -15.08 17.47 0.39
C LYS A 103 -14.76 18.96 0.46
N SER A 104 -14.10 19.40 1.54
CA SER A 104 -13.66 20.78 1.72
C SER A 104 -12.37 21.15 0.97
N GLY A 105 -11.84 20.27 0.10
CA GLY A 105 -10.66 20.54 -0.73
C GLY A 105 -9.31 20.23 -0.05
N GLY A 106 -9.35 19.74 1.19
CA GLY A 106 -8.22 19.06 1.82
C GLY A 106 -8.00 17.66 1.23
N TYR A 107 -7.01 16.95 1.75
CA TYR A 107 -6.76 15.55 1.39
C TYR A 107 -6.03 14.83 2.51
N ILE A 108 -6.17 13.51 2.54
CA ILE A 108 -5.36 12.64 3.40
C ILE A 108 -4.34 11.89 2.55
N VAL A 109 -3.16 11.64 3.10
CA VAL A 109 -2.10 10.82 2.50
C VAL A 109 -1.92 9.59 3.37
N ILE A 110 -1.99 8.40 2.76
CA ILE A 110 -1.92 7.12 3.46
C ILE A 110 -0.64 6.40 3.02
N ASP A 111 0.26 6.17 3.97
CA ASP A 111 1.51 5.44 3.80
C ASP A 111 1.50 4.17 4.65
N GLU A 112 1.39 3.03 3.99
CA GLU A 112 1.53 1.71 4.61
C GLU A 112 3.02 1.34 4.64
N THR A 113 3.57 1.10 5.84
CA THR A 113 4.93 0.60 6.04
C THR A 113 4.90 -0.82 6.61
N GLU A 114 6.07 -1.43 6.81
CA GLU A 114 6.19 -2.76 7.40
C GLU A 114 5.59 -2.83 8.81
N ALA A 115 5.89 -1.85 9.66
CA ALA A 115 5.53 -1.87 11.08
C ALA A 115 4.19 -1.17 11.38
N LEU A 116 3.87 -0.10 10.66
CA LEU A 116 2.71 0.74 10.94
C LEU A 116 2.14 1.41 9.69
N VAL A 117 0.92 1.93 9.81
CA VAL A 117 0.30 2.80 8.81
C VAL A 117 0.36 4.24 9.30
N ALA A 118 0.91 5.14 8.50
CA ALA A 118 0.92 6.57 8.77
C ALA A 118 -0.12 7.27 7.88
N ILE A 119 -0.94 8.14 8.46
CA ILE A 119 -1.93 8.92 7.73
C ILE A 119 -1.76 10.40 8.06
N ASP A 120 -1.49 11.21 7.04
CA ASP A 120 -1.27 12.66 7.16
C ASP A 120 -2.45 13.45 6.57
N VAL A 121 -2.87 14.52 7.24
CA VAL A 121 -4.03 15.34 6.85
C VAL A 121 -3.58 16.73 6.39
N ASN A 122 -3.98 17.11 5.18
CA ASN A 122 -3.62 18.38 4.57
C ASN A 122 -4.84 19.24 4.22
N THR A 123 -4.73 20.56 4.43
CA THR A 123 -5.78 21.55 4.08
C THR A 123 -5.85 21.88 2.58
N GLY A 124 -4.87 21.44 1.78
CA GLY A 124 -4.80 21.78 0.36
C GLY A 124 -4.51 23.26 0.09
N ARG A 125 -5.01 23.80 -1.04
CA ARG A 125 -4.74 25.18 -1.48
C ARG A 125 -5.57 26.26 -0.76
N HIS A 126 -6.52 25.89 0.11
CA HIS A 126 -7.33 26.86 0.85
C HIS A 126 -6.55 27.40 2.07
N LYS A 127 -5.59 28.29 1.81
CA LYS A 127 -4.85 29.04 2.84
C LYS A 127 -5.20 30.52 2.73
N GLY A 128 -5.90 31.07 3.73
CA GLY A 128 -5.98 32.51 3.93
C GLY A 128 -7.39 33.03 4.17
N GLY A 129 -7.75 33.19 5.44
CA GLY A 129 -8.96 33.89 5.88
C GLY A 129 -9.00 34.00 7.41
N LYS A 130 -9.81 34.93 7.94
CA LYS A 130 -10.02 35.12 9.40
C LYS A 130 -10.55 33.87 10.11
N ASP A 131 -11.09 32.91 9.37
CA ASP A 131 -11.69 31.65 9.86
C ASP A 131 -10.77 30.42 9.70
N GLN A 132 -9.46 30.61 9.89
CA GLN A 132 -8.50 29.52 9.71
C GLN A 132 -8.69 28.37 10.71
N GLU A 133 -8.96 28.67 11.99
CA GLU A 133 -9.12 27.64 13.02
C GLU A 133 -10.38 26.79 12.81
N THR A 134 -11.50 27.41 12.43
CA THR A 134 -12.75 26.71 12.14
C THR A 134 -12.63 25.86 10.87
N SER A 135 -11.91 26.34 9.86
CA SER A 135 -11.59 25.57 8.66
C SER A 135 -10.73 24.34 8.96
N ILE A 136 -9.71 24.48 9.81
CA ILE A 136 -8.85 23.37 10.25
C ILE A 136 -9.68 22.29 10.95
N LEU A 137 -10.52 22.69 11.92
CA LEU A 137 -11.40 21.74 12.61
C LEU A 137 -12.31 21.00 11.62
N LYS A 138 -12.92 21.73 10.67
CA LYS A 138 -13.78 21.12 9.64
C LYS A 138 -13.03 20.08 8.81
N VAL A 139 -11.82 20.40 8.35
CA VAL A 139 -10.99 19.47 7.57
C VAL A 139 -10.61 18.24 8.40
N ASN A 140 -10.21 18.41 9.67
CA ASN A 140 -9.88 17.28 10.54
C ASN A 140 -11.10 16.38 10.83
N LEU A 141 -12.30 16.95 11.00
CA LEU A 141 -13.53 16.17 11.16
C LEU A 141 -13.89 15.39 9.90
N GLU A 142 -13.75 15.99 8.71
CA GLU A 142 -13.93 15.29 7.44
C GLU A 142 -12.88 14.18 7.24
N ALA A 143 -11.62 14.46 7.62
CA ALA A 143 -10.54 13.49 7.58
C ALA A 143 -10.84 12.31 8.51
N ALA A 144 -11.35 12.54 9.72
CA ALA A 144 -11.70 11.48 10.66
C ALA A 144 -12.75 10.51 10.09
N ASP A 145 -13.76 11.04 9.40
CA ASP A 145 -14.77 10.23 8.71
C ASP A 145 -14.17 9.40 7.58
N GLU A 146 -13.33 10.03 6.76
CA GLU A 146 -12.73 9.39 5.60
C GLU A 146 -11.69 8.35 6.01
N ILE A 147 -10.87 8.61 7.03
CA ILE A 147 -9.92 7.66 7.61
C ILE A 147 -10.67 6.42 8.11
N SER A 148 -11.72 6.61 8.90
CA SER A 148 -12.55 5.50 9.40
C SER A 148 -13.14 4.66 8.25
N ARG A 149 -13.51 5.29 7.14
CA ARG A 149 -13.98 4.62 5.93
C ARG A 149 -12.86 3.84 5.22
N GLN A 150 -11.70 4.46 5.03
CA GLN A 150 -10.54 3.88 4.35
C GLN A 150 -9.95 2.69 5.11
N LEU A 151 -9.89 2.75 6.44
CA LEU A 151 -9.45 1.63 7.29
C LEU A 151 -10.22 0.34 6.98
N ARG A 152 -11.55 0.45 6.80
CA ARG A 152 -12.41 -0.67 6.43
C ARG A 152 -12.23 -1.10 4.99
N LEU A 153 -12.20 -0.15 4.05
CA LEU A 153 -12.11 -0.46 2.61
C LEU A 153 -10.79 -1.11 2.22
N ARG A 154 -9.68 -0.65 2.80
CA ARG A 154 -8.33 -1.20 2.55
C ARG A 154 -7.97 -2.36 3.48
N ASN A 155 -8.83 -2.66 4.45
CA ASN A 155 -8.56 -3.62 5.52
C ASN A 155 -7.21 -3.35 6.22
N MET A 156 -6.93 -2.08 6.54
CA MET A 156 -5.70 -1.68 7.23
C MET A 156 -5.77 -2.13 8.69
N GLY A 157 -4.71 -2.73 9.21
CA GLY A 157 -4.65 -3.19 10.60
C GLY A 157 -3.23 -3.19 11.16
N GLY A 158 -3.11 -3.46 12.45
CA GLY A 158 -1.88 -3.25 13.22
C GLY A 158 -1.87 -1.87 13.86
N LEU A 159 -0.67 -1.31 14.02
CA LEU A 159 -0.47 0.04 14.55
C LEU A 159 -0.73 1.07 13.45
N ILE A 160 -1.55 2.08 13.76
CA ILE A 160 -1.90 3.17 12.86
C ILE A 160 -1.65 4.49 13.60
N VAL A 161 -0.94 5.40 12.95
CA VAL A 161 -0.61 6.73 13.45
C VAL A 161 -1.26 7.77 12.53
N LEU A 162 -2.02 8.69 13.11
CA LEU A 162 -2.77 9.72 12.41
C LEU A 162 -2.20 11.09 12.78
N ASP A 163 -1.71 11.81 11.78
CA ASP A 163 -1.20 13.18 11.88
C ASP A 163 -2.28 14.15 11.40
N PHE A 164 -3.11 14.60 12.35
CA PHE A 164 -4.13 15.62 12.08
C PHE A 164 -3.49 17.01 12.08
N ILE A 165 -4.10 17.96 11.37
CA ILE A 165 -3.62 19.33 11.36
C ILE A 165 -3.66 19.91 12.78
N ASP A 166 -2.59 20.57 13.19
CA ASP A 166 -2.44 21.17 14.53
C ASP A 166 -3.65 22.03 14.93
N MET A 167 -4.20 21.73 16.11
CA MET A 167 -5.28 22.48 16.75
C MET A 167 -4.83 23.00 18.10
N LYS A 168 -4.95 24.32 18.33
CA LYS A 168 -4.63 24.94 19.63
C LYS A 168 -5.67 24.62 20.72
N SER A 169 -6.92 24.49 20.31
CA SER A 169 -8.06 24.24 21.20
C SER A 169 -8.12 22.77 21.62
N ARG A 170 -8.04 22.51 22.93
CA ARG A 170 -8.27 21.16 23.50
C ARG A 170 -9.67 20.62 23.21
N ARG A 171 -10.66 21.51 23.13
CA ARG A 171 -12.04 21.15 22.77
C ARG A 171 -12.10 20.60 21.34
N ASP A 172 -11.36 21.20 20.42
CA ASP A 172 -11.34 20.79 19.01
C ASP A 172 -10.61 19.46 18.83
N GLN A 173 -9.48 19.27 19.53
CA GLN A 173 -8.81 17.98 19.62
C GLN A 173 -9.75 16.87 20.12
N GLN A 174 -10.53 17.17 21.18
CA GLN A 174 -11.50 16.23 21.73
C GLN A 174 -12.65 15.92 20.74
N ASN A 175 -13.10 16.92 19.98
CA ASN A 175 -14.14 16.73 18.95
C ASN A 175 -13.65 15.78 17.85
N VAL A 176 -12.41 15.94 17.38
CA VAL A 176 -11.81 15.05 16.36
C VAL A 176 -11.64 13.63 16.90
N TYR A 177 -11.16 13.48 18.13
CA TYR A 177 -11.08 12.17 18.80
C TYR A 177 -12.44 11.49 18.91
N GLN A 178 -13.47 12.22 19.35
CA GLN A 178 -14.82 11.67 19.45
C GLN A 178 -15.38 11.29 18.08
N ARG A 179 -15.11 12.10 17.05
CA ARG A 179 -15.53 11.80 15.67
C ARG A 179 -14.91 10.52 15.14
N MET A 180 -13.60 10.33 15.36
CA MET A 180 -12.92 9.07 15.04
C MET A 180 -13.54 7.89 15.77
N LYS A 181 -13.76 8.02 17.10
CA LYS A 181 -14.38 6.95 17.90
C LYS A 181 -15.77 6.57 17.39
N ASP A 182 -16.58 7.54 17.00
CA ASP A 182 -17.90 7.31 16.43
C ASP A 182 -17.82 6.62 15.05
N GLY A 183 -16.86 7.02 14.21
CA GLY A 183 -16.62 6.40 12.90
C GLY A 183 -16.16 4.94 12.98
N LEU A 184 -15.40 4.59 14.02
CA LEU A 184 -14.89 3.24 14.28
C LEU A 184 -15.92 2.31 14.94
N ARG A 185 -17.01 2.82 15.55
CA ARG A 185 -18.09 1.97 16.12
C ARG A 185 -18.75 1.05 15.09
N ARG A 186 -18.71 1.43 13.81
CA ARG A 186 -19.26 0.64 12.69
C ARG A 186 -18.26 -0.39 12.17
N ASP A 187 -17.02 -0.39 12.67
CA ASP A 187 -16.01 -1.36 12.29
C ASP A 187 -16.24 -2.68 13.03
N LYS A 188 -16.11 -3.78 12.30
CA LYS A 188 -16.22 -5.13 12.87
C LYS A 188 -14.91 -5.57 13.52
N ALA A 189 -13.79 -5.03 13.06
CA ALA A 189 -12.50 -5.31 13.66
C ALA A 189 -12.40 -4.62 15.02
N LYS A 190 -11.78 -5.28 16.00
CA LYS A 190 -11.50 -4.66 17.29
C LYS A 190 -10.53 -3.49 17.11
N THR A 191 -10.93 -2.32 17.61
CA THR A 191 -10.13 -1.10 17.54
C THR A 191 -9.87 -0.54 18.93
N HIS A 192 -8.67 -0.03 19.16
CA HIS A 192 -8.34 0.77 20.32
C HIS A 192 -7.71 2.08 19.85
N ILE A 193 -8.22 3.21 20.31
CA ILE A 193 -7.80 4.55 19.87
C ILE A 193 -7.49 5.41 21.09
N LEU A 194 -6.38 6.14 21.04
CA LEU A 194 -5.96 7.07 22.06
C LEU A 194 -6.31 8.51 21.65
N PRO A 195 -6.46 9.45 22.61
CA PRO A 195 -6.57 10.87 22.30
C PRO A 195 -5.31 11.40 21.60
N ILE A 196 -5.41 12.59 20.99
CA ILE A 196 -4.26 13.28 20.40
C ILE A 196 -3.20 13.51 21.50
N SER A 197 -2.00 12.98 21.24
CA SER A 197 -0.84 13.05 22.12
C SER A 197 -0.29 14.48 22.23
N GLN A 198 0.70 14.66 23.11
CA GLN A 198 1.41 15.94 23.22
C GLN A 198 2.23 16.28 21.97
N LEU A 199 2.58 15.27 21.16
CA LEU A 199 3.29 15.43 19.89
C LEU A 199 2.35 15.77 18.72
N GLY A 200 1.05 15.90 18.94
CA GLY A 200 0.06 16.18 17.89
C GLY A 200 -0.48 14.94 17.16
N LEU A 201 0.06 13.76 17.45
CA LEU A 201 -0.31 12.50 16.81
C LEU A 201 -1.45 11.80 17.55
N MET A 202 -2.35 11.16 16.80
CA MET A 202 -3.36 10.24 17.32
C MET A 202 -2.99 8.80 16.96
N GLU A 203 -2.90 7.93 17.97
CA GLU A 203 -2.46 6.55 17.81
C GLU A 203 -3.64 5.59 17.98
N MET A 204 -3.67 4.55 17.15
CA MET A 204 -4.67 3.50 17.29
C MET A 204 -4.12 2.14 16.89
N THR A 205 -4.74 1.08 17.41
CA THR A 205 -4.58 -0.28 16.93
C THR A 205 -5.89 -0.78 16.34
N ARG A 206 -5.79 -1.55 15.26
CA ARG A 206 -6.92 -2.24 14.63
C ARG A 206 -6.54 -3.69 14.36
N GLN A 207 -7.38 -4.62 14.81
CA GLN A 207 -7.14 -6.06 14.64
C GLN A 207 -7.00 -6.42 13.14
N ARG A 208 -5.97 -7.19 12.79
CA ARG A 208 -5.79 -7.77 11.44
C ARG A 208 -6.61 -9.07 11.35
N HIS A 209 -7.60 -9.10 10.47
CA HIS A 209 -8.36 -10.32 10.16
C HIS A 209 -7.77 -11.11 8.98
N SER A 210 -7.11 -10.41 8.07
CA SER A 210 -6.41 -10.96 6.89
C SER A 210 -5.32 -9.97 6.49
N GLU A 211 -4.56 -10.31 5.45
CA GLU A 211 -3.67 -9.35 4.79
C GLU A 211 -4.44 -8.09 4.33
N SER A 212 -3.74 -6.96 4.26
CA SER A 212 -4.33 -5.73 3.73
C SER A 212 -4.66 -5.93 2.24
N VAL A 213 -5.63 -5.19 1.73
CA VAL A 213 -6.01 -5.32 0.32
C VAL A 213 -4.83 -4.96 -0.59
N ARG A 214 -3.94 -4.07 -0.13
CA ARG A 214 -2.74 -3.71 -0.88
C ARG A 214 -1.81 -4.92 -1.08
N ALA A 215 -1.55 -5.70 -0.03
CA ALA A 215 -0.70 -6.88 -0.11
C ALA A 215 -1.31 -7.99 -1.00
N ALA A 216 -2.65 -8.09 -1.03
CA ALA A 216 -3.34 -9.07 -1.86
C ALA A 216 -3.43 -8.69 -3.35
N VAL A 217 -3.35 -7.39 -3.69
CA VAL A 217 -3.60 -6.87 -5.05
C VAL A 217 -2.32 -6.41 -5.75
N TYR A 218 -1.28 -6.03 -5.00
CA TYR A 218 -0.06 -5.46 -5.56
C TYR A 218 1.17 -6.27 -5.18
N ASP A 219 2.05 -6.49 -6.16
CA ASP A 219 3.41 -6.97 -5.93
C ASP A 219 4.36 -5.82 -5.58
N ASP A 220 5.45 -6.14 -4.89
CA ASP A 220 6.52 -5.19 -4.63
C ASP A 220 7.15 -4.68 -5.93
N CYS A 221 7.48 -3.39 -5.97
CA CYS A 221 8.14 -2.80 -7.13
C CYS A 221 9.48 -3.52 -7.40
N PRO A 222 9.66 -4.16 -8.56
CA PRO A 222 10.86 -4.95 -8.84
C PRO A 222 12.13 -4.08 -8.95
N TYR A 223 11.94 -2.78 -9.15
CA TYR A 223 13.02 -1.80 -9.29
C TYR A 223 13.51 -1.32 -7.91
N CYS A 224 12.66 -0.62 -7.16
CA CYS A 224 13.08 -0.05 -5.88
C CYS A 224 12.90 -1.00 -4.67
N LYS A 225 12.24 -2.16 -4.84
CA LYS A 225 11.88 -3.11 -3.77
C LYS A 225 11.16 -2.42 -2.61
N GLY A 226 10.13 -1.63 -2.95
CA GLY A 226 9.31 -0.90 -1.97
C GLY A 226 9.88 0.43 -1.45
N ARG A 227 11.15 0.78 -1.73
CA ARG A 227 11.76 2.04 -1.25
C ARG A 227 11.11 3.32 -1.78
N GLY A 228 10.39 3.25 -2.91
CA GLY A 228 9.76 4.40 -3.59
C GLY A 228 10.74 5.44 -4.16
N LYS A 229 12.04 5.22 -4.00
CA LYS A 229 13.14 6.06 -4.51
C LYS A 229 14.31 5.16 -4.89
N VAL A 230 15.13 5.65 -5.81
CA VAL A 230 16.42 5.06 -6.19
C VAL A 230 17.54 6.09 -6.04
N LYS A 231 18.78 5.64 -5.88
CA LYS A 231 19.97 6.49 -5.81
C LYS A 231 20.03 7.39 -7.05
N SER A 232 20.40 8.64 -6.82
CA SER A 232 20.59 9.62 -7.88
C SER A 232 21.82 9.28 -8.74
N SER A 233 21.86 9.77 -9.98
CA SER A 233 23.04 9.63 -10.85
C SER A 233 24.32 10.19 -10.20
N LEU A 234 24.20 11.26 -9.40
CA LEU A 234 25.31 11.82 -8.63
C LEU A 234 25.83 10.81 -7.59
N THR A 235 24.93 10.23 -6.80
CA THR A 235 25.30 9.20 -5.80
C THR A 235 25.99 8.01 -6.47
N MET A 236 25.43 7.55 -7.58
CA MET A 236 26.01 6.44 -8.36
C MET A 236 27.38 6.79 -8.94
N SER A 237 27.55 7.99 -9.48
CA SER A 237 28.85 8.46 -9.99
C SER A 237 29.92 8.45 -8.91
N VAL A 238 29.62 8.95 -7.71
CA VAL A 238 30.56 8.97 -6.59
C VAL A 238 30.93 7.54 -6.14
N GLU A 239 29.97 6.61 -6.10
CA GLU A 239 30.23 5.20 -5.77
C GLU A 239 31.14 4.53 -6.81
N ILE A 240 30.87 4.76 -8.10
CA ILE A 240 31.69 4.27 -9.21
C ILE A 240 33.12 4.80 -9.10
N GLN A 241 33.29 6.11 -8.91
CA GLN A 241 34.61 6.74 -8.77
C GLN A 241 35.38 6.18 -7.58
N ARG A 242 34.73 6.00 -6.42
CA ARG A 242 35.36 5.38 -5.24
C ARG A 242 35.82 3.95 -5.54
N LYS A 243 34.99 3.16 -6.22
CA LYS A 243 35.34 1.78 -6.57
C LYS A 243 36.47 1.71 -7.59
N LEU A 244 36.47 2.60 -8.58
CA LEU A 244 37.57 2.75 -9.53
C LEU A 244 38.87 3.11 -8.82
N GLN A 245 38.86 4.09 -7.90
CA GLN A 245 40.04 4.43 -7.12
C GLN A 245 40.55 3.26 -6.27
N GLU A 246 39.65 2.48 -5.67
CA GLU A 246 40.03 1.29 -4.89
C GLU A 246 40.75 0.25 -5.77
N ILE A 247 40.19 -0.06 -6.95
CA ILE A 247 40.77 -1.01 -7.90
C ILE A 247 42.11 -0.50 -8.42
N LEU A 248 42.16 0.76 -8.85
CA LEU A 248 43.36 1.38 -9.42
C LEU A 248 44.50 1.54 -8.39
N ARG A 249 44.18 1.72 -7.09
CA ARG A 249 45.19 1.79 -6.02
C ARG A 249 45.77 0.44 -5.62
N LYS A 250 44.98 -0.63 -5.70
CA LYS A 250 45.43 -1.99 -5.33
C LYS A 250 46.38 -2.60 -6.36
N ARG A 251 46.52 -1.98 -7.52
CA ARG A 251 47.33 -2.45 -8.65
C ARG A 251 48.83 -2.19 -8.46
N THR A 252 49.64 -3.16 -8.86
CA THR A 252 51.09 -3.02 -9.06
C THR A 252 51.40 -2.24 -10.34
N ARG A 253 52.31 -1.25 -10.27
CA ARG A 253 52.56 -0.25 -11.31
C ARG A 253 53.05 -0.80 -12.67
N ASP A 254 53.39 -2.08 -12.77
CA ASP A 254 54.05 -2.66 -13.95
C ASP A 254 53.07 -3.10 -15.08
N GLU A 255 51.75 -3.07 -14.88
CA GLU A 255 50.78 -3.52 -15.92
C GLU A 255 50.41 -2.41 -16.92
N ASN A 256 51.31 -2.03 -17.83
CA ASN A 256 51.14 -0.88 -18.73
C ASN A 256 49.82 -0.81 -19.54
N ASP A 257 49.05 -1.90 -19.66
CA ASP A 257 47.79 -2.00 -20.43
C ASP A 257 46.53 -2.22 -19.56
N PHE A 258 46.46 -1.66 -18.35
CA PHE A 258 45.27 -1.79 -17.51
C PHE A 258 44.10 -0.95 -18.04
N GLN A 259 43.19 -1.61 -18.76
CA GLN A 259 42.01 -1.02 -19.37
C GLN A 259 40.76 -1.52 -18.64
N LEU A 260 39.99 -0.59 -18.08
CA LEU A 260 38.72 -0.90 -17.42
C LEU A 260 37.54 -0.51 -18.30
N ARG A 261 36.54 -1.38 -18.34
CA ARG A 261 35.23 -1.10 -18.93
C ARG A 261 34.19 -1.02 -17.83
N ILE A 262 33.57 0.14 -17.72
CA ILE A 262 32.52 0.44 -16.76
C ILE A 262 31.19 0.37 -17.50
N VAL A 263 30.34 -0.59 -17.11
CA VAL A 263 28.99 -0.74 -17.66
C VAL A 263 27.99 -0.17 -16.65
N VAL A 264 27.15 0.77 -17.10
CA VAL A 264 26.20 1.52 -16.26
C VAL A 264 24.90 1.80 -17.02
N HIS A 265 23.85 2.15 -16.29
CA HIS A 265 22.62 2.67 -16.90
C HIS A 265 22.87 4.02 -17.64
N PRO A 266 22.18 4.30 -18.76
CA PRO A 266 22.40 5.52 -19.57
C PRO A 266 22.33 6.84 -18.80
N THR A 267 21.44 6.96 -17.81
CA THR A 267 21.31 8.18 -16.99
C THR A 267 22.51 8.45 -16.09
N VAL A 268 23.21 7.40 -15.67
CA VAL A 268 24.45 7.51 -14.90
C VAL A 268 25.62 7.83 -15.82
N LEU A 269 25.63 7.21 -17.02
CA LEU A 269 26.63 7.52 -18.05
C LEU A 269 26.61 9.00 -18.46
N GLU A 270 25.42 9.56 -18.68
CA GLU A 270 25.31 10.96 -19.09
C GLU A 270 25.92 11.91 -18.05
N ARG A 271 25.67 11.65 -16.77
CA ARG A 271 26.27 12.40 -15.65
C ARG A 271 27.79 12.27 -15.64
N LEU A 272 28.31 11.04 -15.77
CA LEU A 272 29.75 10.77 -15.83
C LEU A 272 30.43 11.50 -16.99
N ARG A 273 29.76 11.58 -18.14
CA ARG A 273 30.26 12.22 -19.36
C ARG A 273 30.21 13.74 -19.32
N THR A 274 29.24 14.33 -18.63
CA THR A 274 29.00 15.78 -18.67
C THR A 274 29.64 16.48 -17.48
N GLU A 275 29.28 16.07 -16.27
CA GLU A 275 29.63 16.80 -15.06
C GLU A 275 30.91 16.28 -14.40
N ASP A 276 31.19 14.98 -14.53
CA ASP A 276 32.32 14.33 -13.85
C ASP A 276 33.51 14.02 -14.78
N GLU A 277 33.43 14.40 -16.06
CA GLU A 277 34.44 14.11 -17.10
C GLU A 277 35.85 14.52 -16.68
N LYS A 278 36.01 15.75 -16.18
CA LYS A 278 37.31 16.29 -15.75
C LYS A 278 37.93 15.43 -14.64
N HIS A 279 37.11 15.00 -13.68
CA HIS A 279 37.54 14.17 -12.55
C HIS A 279 37.98 12.77 -13.03
N LEU A 280 37.26 12.19 -13.99
CA LEU A 280 37.62 10.90 -14.57
C LEU A 280 38.93 10.96 -15.36
N ILE A 281 39.15 12.02 -16.15
CA ILE A 281 40.41 12.24 -16.87
C ILE A 281 41.59 12.42 -15.90
N GLU A 282 41.40 13.17 -14.81
CA GLU A 282 42.42 13.31 -13.77
C GLU A 282 42.75 11.97 -13.10
N MET A 283 41.74 11.13 -12.88
CA MET A 283 41.91 9.79 -12.33
C MET A 283 42.68 8.85 -13.27
N GLU A 284 42.36 8.86 -14.58
CA GLU A 284 43.13 8.12 -15.61
C GLU A 284 44.61 8.50 -15.59
N LYS A 285 44.90 9.80 -15.58
CA LYS A 285 46.28 10.32 -15.54
C LYS A 285 47.01 9.95 -14.25
N ARG A 286 46.34 10.05 -13.10
CA ARG A 286 46.94 9.80 -11.79
C ARG A 286 47.32 8.34 -11.58
N TYR A 287 46.52 7.41 -12.10
CA TYR A 287 46.69 5.97 -11.86
C TYR A 287 47.19 5.19 -13.08
N PHE A 288 47.49 5.85 -14.21
CA PHE A 288 47.95 5.21 -15.45
C PHE A 288 47.05 4.03 -15.88
N GLY A 289 45.73 4.24 -15.82
CA GLY A 289 44.73 3.28 -16.27
C GLY A 289 43.82 3.94 -17.31
N LYS A 290 43.38 3.18 -18.32
CA LYS A 290 42.40 3.66 -19.31
C LYS A 290 41.00 3.24 -18.89
N LEU A 291 40.07 4.18 -18.88
CA LEU A 291 38.68 3.97 -18.50
C LEU A 291 37.81 4.09 -19.76
N SER A 292 37.01 3.07 -20.01
CA SER A 292 35.99 3.07 -21.05
C SER A 292 34.62 2.90 -20.41
N PHE A 293 33.62 3.63 -20.89
CA PHE A 293 32.27 3.58 -20.33
C PHE A 293 31.28 3.08 -21.38
N ARG A 294 30.37 2.20 -20.97
CA ARG A 294 29.34 1.62 -21.84
C ARG A 294 27.98 1.74 -21.16
N ALA A 295 27.00 2.23 -21.93
CA ALA A 295 25.61 2.25 -21.48
C ALA A 295 24.97 0.88 -21.68
N ASP A 296 24.22 0.42 -20.67
CA ASP A 296 23.33 -0.73 -20.77
C ASP A 296 21.92 -0.32 -20.29
N PRO A 297 20.95 -0.12 -21.21
CA PRO A 297 19.57 0.22 -20.85
C PRO A 297 18.83 -0.88 -20.07
N ALA A 298 19.29 -2.13 -20.11
CA ALA A 298 18.67 -3.22 -19.36
C ALA A 298 19.15 -3.28 -17.90
N MET A 299 20.22 -2.54 -17.56
CA MET A 299 20.79 -2.51 -16.22
C MET A 299 20.00 -1.57 -15.30
N HIS A 300 19.82 -1.95 -14.04
CA HIS A 300 19.16 -1.09 -13.06
C HIS A 300 20.00 0.20 -12.83
N ALA A 301 19.37 1.35 -12.57
CA ALA A 301 20.10 2.62 -12.38
C ALA A 301 21.05 2.61 -11.17
N GLU A 302 20.79 1.74 -10.18
CA GLU A 302 21.68 1.52 -9.03
C GLU A 302 22.72 0.42 -9.24
N GLN A 303 22.82 -0.12 -10.46
CA GLN A 303 23.78 -1.16 -10.81
C GLN A 303 24.92 -0.61 -11.64
N PHE A 304 26.11 -1.16 -11.44
CA PHE A 304 27.24 -0.97 -12.33
C PHE A 304 28.19 -2.16 -12.28
N LYS A 305 28.93 -2.35 -13.36
CA LYS A 305 29.97 -3.37 -13.48
C LYS A 305 31.28 -2.74 -13.91
N ILE A 306 32.39 -3.23 -13.36
CA ILE A 306 33.74 -2.86 -13.76
C ILE A 306 34.44 -4.12 -14.23
N VAL A 307 34.80 -4.16 -15.51
CA VAL A 307 35.41 -5.32 -16.17
C VAL A 307 36.80 -4.93 -16.64
N ASN A 308 37.79 -5.78 -16.42
CA ASN A 308 39.10 -5.62 -17.04
C ASN A 308 39.02 -6.10 -18.50
N VAL A 309 39.39 -5.23 -19.44
CA VAL A 309 39.24 -5.49 -20.88
C VAL A 309 40.23 -6.55 -21.37
N SER A 310 41.40 -6.69 -20.74
CA SER A 310 42.45 -7.60 -21.23
C SER A 310 42.12 -9.08 -20.99
N ASN A 311 41.51 -9.41 -19.86
CA ASN A 311 41.17 -10.78 -19.45
C ASN A 311 39.65 -11.01 -19.31
N ASN A 312 38.84 -9.98 -19.56
CA ASN A 312 37.38 -10.00 -19.41
C ASN A 312 36.90 -10.38 -17.99
N GLU A 313 37.73 -10.15 -16.98
CA GLU A 313 37.42 -10.43 -15.58
C GLU A 313 36.54 -9.35 -14.99
N GLU A 314 35.45 -9.74 -14.31
CA GLU A 314 34.59 -8.82 -13.57
C GLU A 314 35.25 -8.47 -12.23
N LEU A 315 35.83 -7.27 -12.14
CA LEU A 315 36.51 -6.80 -10.94
C LEU A 315 35.55 -6.26 -9.88
N ALA A 316 34.37 -5.80 -10.30
CA ALA A 316 33.30 -5.39 -9.40
C ALA A 316 31.93 -5.47 -10.10
N SER A 317 30.93 -5.92 -9.35
CA SER A 317 29.51 -5.78 -9.67
C SER A 317 28.77 -5.33 -8.41
N VAL A 318 28.01 -4.25 -8.52
CA VAL A 318 27.27 -3.65 -7.41
C VAL A 318 25.79 -3.57 -7.77
N GLY A 319 24.94 -3.94 -6.81
CA GLY A 319 23.49 -4.02 -6.96
C GLY A 319 23.04 -5.39 -7.48
N ASN A 320 22.47 -6.22 -6.60
CA ASN A 320 21.83 -7.50 -6.97
C ASN A 320 20.30 -7.40 -6.99
#